data_AF-A0A914XU34-F1
#
_entry.id   AF-A0A914XU34-F1
#
_cell.length_a   1.000
_cell.length_b   1.000
_cell.length_c   1.000
_cell.angle_alpha   90.00
_cell.angle_beta   90.00
_cell.angle_gamma   90.00
#
_symmetry.space_group_name_H-M   'P 1'
#
loop_
_entity.id
_entity.type
_entity.pdbx_description
1 polymer ?
#
loop_
_entity_poly.entity_id
_entity_poly.type
_entity_poly.pdbx_seq_one_letter_code
_entity_poly.pdbx_strand_id
1 'polypeptide(L)'
;MINVYDLVNNKRQILFNTSLEEPRAIAVDPTAGLLFWSDWGTQKIERAGMDGKDRVEVISGDAVRWPNGLAVDIYDQRIYWADAKTKAISSCDYWGKDVRTVLHSHQYLKHPFSLTVFEERLYWTDWDHEGVLSVNKFNGGEVKTVMNGVPGPMTVRIFHQMAQPNHTNKCDMHKCDHLCLPRAHIKKSNVEDEVLSSELPYSCGCDMGFLLSDLTKCLPENGLVNLVAQEISGESNSSDHALFIFFICGLIVSGTLVTVSFQHFVFLLSFYNYF
;
A
#
# COMPACT_ATOMS: atom_id res chain seq x y z
N MET A 1 4.17 2.02 -8.88
CA MET A 1 2.79 2.25 -8.39
C MET A 1 2.26 0.96 -7.75
N ILE A 2 1.36 1.09 -6.77
CA ILE A 2 0.66 -0.01 -6.11
C ILE A 2 -0.84 0.22 -6.28
N ASN A 3 -1.55 -0.82 -6.70
CA ASN A 3 -2.95 -0.75 -7.12
C ASN A 3 -3.71 -1.98 -6.66
N VAL A 4 -5.01 -1.80 -6.43
CA VAL A 4 -5.95 -2.85 -6.06
C VAL A 4 -6.94 -3.09 -7.20
N TYR A 5 -7.37 -4.34 -7.34
CA TYR A 5 -8.28 -4.79 -8.38
C TYR A 5 -9.29 -5.77 -7.78
N ASP A 6 -10.58 -5.53 -8.03
CA ASP A 6 -11.64 -6.47 -7.68
C ASP A 6 -11.79 -7.54 -8.77
N LEU A 7 -11.67 -8.80 -8.35
CA LEU A 7 -11.74 -9.97 -9.20
C LEU A 7 -13.15 -10.23 -9.76
N VAL A 8 -14.20 -9.69 -9.13
CA VAL A 8 -15.59 -9.95 -9.52
C VAL A 8 -16.13 -8.82 -10.40
N ASN A 9 -16.07 -7.57 -9.92
CA ASN A 9 -16.69 -6.44 -10.61
C ASN A 9 -15.72 -5.68 -11.53
N ASN A 10 -14.48 -6.15 -11.67
CA ASN A 10 -13.43 -5.56 -12.52
C ASN A 10 -13.16 -4.07 -12.25
N LYS A 11 -13.31 -3.66 -10.99
CA LYS A 11 -13.05 -2.30 -10.51
C LYS A 11 -11.61 -2.18 -10.04
N ARG A 12 -10.97 -1.04 -10.29
CA ARG A 12 -9.56 -0.85 -9.91
C ARG A 12 -9.30 0.53 -9.33
N GLN A 13 -8.38 0.60 -8.38
CA GLN A 13 -7.96 1.86 -7.78
C GLN A 13 -6.44 1.87 -7.58
N ILE A 14 -5.83 3.04 -7.79
CA ILE A 14 -4.43 3.28 -7.43
C ILE A 14 -4.38 3.65 -5.95
N LEU A 15 -3.65 2.87 -5.14
CA LEU A 15 -3.46 3.14 -3.71
C LEU A 15 -2.26 4.05 -3.49
N PHE A 16 -1.14 3.76 -4.16
CA PHE A 16 0.10 4.52 -4.01
C PHE A 16 0.78 4.76 -5.36
N ASN A 17 1.08 6.01 -5.67
CA ASN A 17 1.80 6.42 -6.88
C ASN A 17 2.98 7.36 -6.61
N THR A 18 3.16 7.83 -5.37
CA THR A 18 4.27 8.70 -4.96
C THR A 18 5.26 7.96 -4.07
N SER A 19 6.51 8.44 -4.06
CA SER A 19 7.58 7.90 -3.21
C SER A 19 7.77 6.39 -3.38
N LEU A 20 7.69 5.91 -4.62
CA LEU A 20 7.99 4.54 -5.03
C LEU A 20 8.99 4.64 -6.18
N GLU A 21 10.13 3.99 -6.05
CA GLU A 21 11.13 3.91 -7.12
C GLU A 21 11.05 2.55 -7.79
N GLU A 22 11.36 1.50 -7.03
CA GLU A 22 11.45 0.13 -7.54
C GLU A 22 10.76 -0.87 -6.60
N PRO A 23 9.42 -0.77 -6.45
CA PRO A 23 8.65 -1.71 -5.64
C PRO A 23 8.75 -3.13 -6.22
N ARG A 24 8.96 -4.13 -5.37
CA ARG A 24 9.26 -5.50 -5.80
C ARG A 24 8.31 -6.55 -5.22
N ALA A 25 8.39 -6.83 -3.93
CA ALA A 25 7.52 -7.80 -3.29
C ALA A 25 6.35 -7.11 -2.60
N ILE A 26 5.20 -7.78 -2.59
CA ILE A 26 4.01 -7.37 -1.84
C ILE A 26 3.43 -8.58 -1.10
N ALA A 27 2.99 -8.36 0.12
CA ALA A 27 2.31 -9.35 0.96
C ALA A 27 1.20 -8.68 1.75
N VAL A 28 0.16 -9.43 2.13
CA VAL A 28 -1.04 -8.89 2.78
C VAL A 28 -1.41 -9.72 4.01
N ASP A 29 -1.97 -9.04 5.00
CA ASP A 29 -2.70 -9.65 6.11
C ASP A 29 -4.12 -9.05 6.13
N PRO A 30 -5.10 -9.71 5.50
CA PRO A 30 -6.49 -9.27 5.51
C PRO A 30 -7.12 -9.26 6.91
N THR A 31 -6.63 -10.09 7.83
CA THR A 31 -7.14 -10.16 9.21
C THR A 31 -6.86 -8.84 9.94
N ALA A 32 -5.64 -8.30 9.77
CA ALA A 32 -5.25 -6.99 10.27
C ALA A 32 -5.65 -5.84 9.30
N GLY A 33 -6.03 -6.13 8.06
CA GLY A 33 -6.33 -5.14 7.03
C GLY A 33 -5.08 -4.38 6.58
N LEU A 34 -3.94 -5.07 6.49
CA LEU A 34 -2.64 -4.49 6.14
C LEU A 34 -2.08 -5.07 4.85
N LEU A 35 -1.31 -4.24 4.16
CA LEU A 35 -0.40 -4.66 3.11
C LEU A 35 1.02 -4.18 3.43
N PHE A 36 2.00 -4.95 2.96
CA PHE A 36 3.42 -4.70 3.12
C PHE A 36 4.08 -4.80 1.76
N TRP A 37 5.02 -3.92 1.46
CA TRP A 37 5.81 -4.02 0.25
C TRP A 37 7.26 -3.67 0.49
N SER A 38 8.12 -4.19 -0.39
CA SER A 38 9.52 -3.83 -0.45
C SER A 38 9.80 -2.97 -1.66
N ASP A 39 10.74 -2.02 -1.52
CA ASP A 39 11.23 -1.17 -2.59
C ASP A 39 12.76 -1.10 -2.49
N TRP A 40 13.46 -1.56 -3.53
CA TRP A 40 14.92 -1.63 -3.54
C TRP A 40 15.58 -0.36 -4.08
N GLY A 41 14.83 0.53 -4.74
CA GLY A 41 15.32 1.85 -5.13
C GLY A 41 15.39 2.75 -3.90
N THR A 42 14.26 2.85 -3.19
CA THR A 42 14.19 3.63 -1.93
C THR A 42 14.79 2.90 -0.73
N GLN A 43 15.10 1.61 -0.85
CA GLN A 43 15.75 0.76 0.17
C GLN A 43 14.94 0.66 1.46
N LYS A 44 13.65 0.35 1.31
CA LYS A 44 12.67 0.35 2.40
C LYS A 44 11.75 -0.85 2.32
N ILE A 45 11.22 -1.21 3.49
CA ILE A 45 10.01 -2.01 3.60
C ILE A 45 8.98 -1.14 4.29
N GLU A 46 7.82 -1.04 3.67
CA GLU A 46 6.73 -0.19 4.12
C GLU A 46 5.48 -1.02 4.34
N ARG A 47 4.57 -0.47 5.14
CA ARG A 47 3.23 -1.01 5.32
C ARG A 47 2.19 0.09 5.17
N ALA A 48 0.96 -0.33 4.89
CA ALA A 48 -0.19 0.54 4.92
C ALA A 48 -1.45 -0.28 5.24
N GLY A 49 -2.55 0.40 5.52
CA GLY A 49 -3.89 -0.18 5.42
C GLY A 49 -4.17 -0.65 3.99
N MET A 50 -4.95 -1.72 3.85
CA MET A 50 -5.38 -2.22 2.54
C MET A 50 -6.31 -1.24 1.80
N ASP A 51 -6.83 -0.23 2.50
CA ASP A 51 -7.56 0.90 1.93
C ASP A 51 -6.67 2.05 1.44
N GLY A 52 -5.35 1.87 1.48
CA GLY A 52 -4.38 2.87 1.01
C GLY A 52 -4.07 3.97 2.05
N LYS A 53 -4.53 3.84 3.29
CA LYS A 53 -4.26 4.79 4.37
C LYS A 53 -3.16 4.30 5.30
N ASP A 54 -2.74 5.14 6.24
CA ASP A 54 -1.78 4.81 7.31
C ASP A 54 -0.47 4.19 6.80
N ARG A 55 0.06 4.76 5.70
CA ARG A 55 1.37 4.38 5.15
C ARG A 55 2.47 4.72 6.15
N VAL A 56 3.25 3.72 6.53
CA VAL A 56 4.35 3.81 7.49
C VAL A 56 5.57 3.06 6.95
N GLU A 57 6.74 3.66 7.10
CA GLU A 57 8.02 2.99 6.90
C GLU A 57 8.28 2.02 8.07
N VAL A 58 8.44 0.72 7.76
CA VAL A 58 8.64 -0.33 8.78
C VAL A 58 10.12 -0.53 9.06
N ILE A 59 10.93 -0.65 8.00
CA ILE A 59 12.40 -0.75 8.08
C ILE A 59 13.00 0.05 6.93
N SER A 60 14.12 0.73 7.19
CA SER A 60 14.90 1.48 6.22
C SER A 60 16.39 1.50 6.57
N GLY A 61 17.20 2.11 5.71
CA GLY A 61 18.63 2.32 5.94
C GLY A 61 19.45 1.06 5.70
N ASP A 62 20.57 0.91 6.40
CA ASP A 62 21.57 -0.14 6.11
C ASP A 62 21.06 -1.57 6.33
N ALA A 63 19.97 -1.75 7.07
CA ALA A 63 19.36 -3.06 7.30
C ALA A 63 18.63 -3.62 6.06
N VAL A 64 18.29 -2.75 5.09
CA VAL A 64 17.55 -3.11 3.88
C VAL A 64 18.22 -2.46 2.68
N ARG A 65 18.66 -3.28 1.74
CA ARG A 65 19.39 -2.86 0.54
C ARG A 65 18.67 -3.37 -0.70
N TRP A 66 18.60 -4.68 -0.92
CA TRP A 66 17.86 -5.28 -2.03
C TRP A 66 16.82 -6.29 -1.51
N PRO A 67 15.73 -5.82 -0.87
CA PRO A 67 14.69 -6.66 -0.29
C PRO A 67 13.81 -7.29 -1.38
N ASN A 68 14.30 -8.34 -2.02
CA ASN A 68 13.60 -8.98 -3.13
C ASN A 68 12.44 -9.85 -2.66
N GLY A 69 12.64 -10.62 -1.60
CA GLY A 69 11.62 -11.51 -1.03
C GLY A 69 10.97 -10.90 0.21
N LEU A 70 9.64 -10.97 0.32
CA LEU A 70 8.87 -10.55 1.48
C LEU A 70 7.78 -11.57 1.78
N ALA A 71 7.63 -11.94 3.05
CA ALA A 71 6.60 -12.85 3.53
C ALA A 71 5.99 -12.30 4.83
N VAL A 72 4.70 -12.58 5.03
CA VAL A 72 3.95 -12.20 6.23
C VAL A 72 3.55 -13.48 6.96
N ASP A 73 3.90 -13.56 8.24
CA ASP A 73 3.38 -14.55 9.17
C ASP A 73 2.20 -13.93 9.93
N ILE A 74 0.99 -14.36 9.60
CA ILE A 74 -0.26 -13.82 10.16
C ILE A 74 -0.41 -14.22 11.64
N TYR A 75 0.05 -15.42 12.01
CA TYR A 75 -0.09 -15.93 13.39
C TYR A 75 0.86 -15.21 14.34
N ASP A 76 2.10 -14.99 13.91
CA ASP A 76 3.13 -14.32 14.71
C ASP A 76 3.11 -12.78 14.56
N GLN A 77 2.24 -12.22 13.71
CA GLN A 77 2.19 -10.80 13.35
C GLN A 77 3.58 -10.22 13.01
N ARG A 78 4.30 -10.97 12.17
CA ARG A 78 5.72 -10.73 11.85
C ARG A 78 5.94 -10.79 10.35
N ILE A 79 6.81 -9.90 9.86
CA ILE A 79 7.28 -9.94 8.48
C ILE A 79 8.67 -10.55 8.41
N TYR A 80 8.95 -11.20 7.28
CA TYR A 80 10.26 -11.74 6.94
C TYR A 80 10.66 -11.21 5.58
N TRP A 81 11.92 -10.82 5.41
CA TRP A 81 12.44 -10.41 4.11
C TRP A 81 13.78 -11.06 3.82
N ALA A 82 13.99 -11.37 2.55
CA ALA A 82 15.24 -11.88 2.02
C ALA A 82 15.90 -10.78 1.19
N ASP A 83 17.10 -10.39 1.61
CA ASP A 83 17.84 -9.30 0.99
C ASP A 83 19.04 -9.82 0.19
N ALA A 84 19.02 -9.56 -1.12
CA ALA A 84 20.03 -10.05 -2.04
C ALA A 84 21.37 -9.32 -1.93
N LYS A 85 21.43 -8.15 -1.29
CA LYS A 85 22.67 -7.40 -1.13
C LYS A 85 23.33 -7.69 0.22
N THR A 86 22.56 -7.70 1.30
CA THR A 86 23.08 -8.00 2.65
C THR A 86 23.28 -9.49 2.90
N LYS A 87 22.80 -10.35 1.98
CA LYS A 87 22.93 -11.82 2.07
C LYS A 87 22.25 -12.38 3.32
N ALA A 88 21.16 -11.75 3.73
CA ALA A 88 20.45 -12.07 4.96
C ALA A 88 18.95 -12.28 4.73
N ILE A 89 18.38 -13.21 5.50
CA ILE A 89 16.95 -13.27 5.79
C ILE A 89 16.76 -12.69 7.19
N SER A 90 15.95 -11.65 7.29
CA SER A 90 15.68 -10.93 8.52
C SER A 90 14.18 -10.85 8.79
N SER A 91 13.81 -10.49 10.01
CA SER A 91 12.40 -10.37 10.41
C SER A 91 12.19 -9.32 11.49
N CYS A 92 10.99 -8.76 11.55
CA CYS A 92 10.54 -7.82 12.57
C CYS A 92 9.02 -7.92 12.72
N ASP A 93 8.48 -7.44 13.84
CA ASP A 93 7.03 -7.32 13.99
C ASP A 93 6.44 -6.30 12.98
N TYR A 94 5.11 -6.19 12.91
CA TYR A 94 4.44 -5.24 12.01
C TYR A 94 4.77 -3.75 12.30
N TRP A 95 5.45 -3.43 13.39
CA TRP A 95 5.87 -2.08 13.78
C TRP A 95 7.37 -1.82 13.55
N GLY A 96 8.10 -2.79 12.97
CA GLY A 96 9.54 -2.68 12.77
C GLY A 96 10.36 -2.91 14.04
N LYS A 97 9.75 -3.41 15.11
CA LYS A 97 10.43 -3.75 16.36
C LYS A 97 10.84 -5.22 16.37
N ASP A 98 11.64 -5.59 17.38
CA ASP A 98 12.17 -6.94 17.58
C ASP A 98 12.81 -7.49 16.28
N VAL A 99 13.68 -6.66 15.70
CA VAL A 99 14.42 -6.96 14.48
C VAL A 99 15.43 -8.07 14.80
N ARG A 100 15.36 -9.16 14.04
CA ARG A 100 16.29 -10.29 14.15
C ARG A 100 16.72 -10.78 12.78
N THR A 101 17.99 -11.15 12.68
CA THR A 101 18.53 -11.88 11.52
C THR A 101 18.27 -13.36 11.73
N VAL A 102 17.48 -13.97 10.85
CA VAL A 102 17.18 -15.41 10.87
C VAL A 102 18.33 -16.19 10.25
N LEU A 103 18.83 -15.75 9.09
CA LEU A 103 19.93 -16.39 8.39
C LEU A 103 20.81 -15.31 7.77
N HIS A 104 22.13 -15.43 7.93
CA HIS A 104 23.10 -14.63 7.20
C HIS A 104 24.14 -15.57 6.58
N SER A 105 24.12 -15.71 5.26
CA SER A 105 24.99 -16.67 4.58
C SER A 105 25.21 -16.29 3.12
N HIS A 106 26.46 -16.02 2.78
CA HIS A 106 26.91 -15.82 1.40
C HIS A 106 26.79 -17.10 0.56
N GLN A 107 26.81 -18.27 1.22
CA GLN A 107 26.69 -19.55 0.56
C GLN A 107 25.26 -19.79 0.07
N TYR A 108 24.25 -19.48 0.90
CA TYR A 108 22.85 -19.86 0.67
C TYR A 108 21.95 -18.72 0.15
N LEU A 109 22.39 -17.47 0.29
CA LEU A 109 21.64 -16.28 -0.12
C LEU A 109 22.39 -15.50 -1.18
N LYS A 110 22.70 -16.18 -2.30
CA LYS A 110 23.48 -15.57 -3.38
C LYS A 110 22.67 -14.53 -4.14
N HIS A 111 21.46 -14.90 -4.55
CA HIS A 111 20.50 -14.00 -5.17
C HIS A 111 19.06 -14.45 -4.85
N PRO A 112 18.60 -14.29 -3.59
CA PRO A 112 17.23 -14.60 -3.23
C PRO A 112 16.26 -13.70 -3.99
N PHE A 113 15.16 -14.27 -4.46
CA PHE A 113 14.15 -13.54 -5.25
C PHE A 113 12.77 -13.51 -4.58
N SER A 114 12.26 -14.65 -4.12
CA SER A 114 10.95 -14.74 -3.46
C SER A 114 11.08 -15.47 -2.13
N LEU A 115 10.24 -15.12 -1.17
CA LEU A 115 10.22 -15.70 0.17
C LEU A 115 8.77 -16.03 0.54
N THR A 116 8.57 -17.14 1.24
CA THR A 116 7.29 -17.51 1.85
C THR A 116 7.53 -18.24 3.17
N VAL A 117 6.51 -18.30 4.02
CA VAL A 117 6.57 -18.88 5.37
C VAL A 117 5.46 -19.92 5.52
N PHE A 118 5.77 -21.04 6.15
CA PHE A 118 4.78 -22.00 6.59
C PHE A 118 5.29 -22.72 7.84
N GLU A 119 4.44 -22.78 8.87
CA GLU A 119 4.77 -23.37 10.16
C GLU A 119 6.08 -22.79 10.72
N GLU A 120 7.08 -23.63 10.98
CA GLU A 120 8.37 -23.25 11.55
C GLU A 120 9.42 -22.91 10.50
N ARG A 121 9.07 -22.90 9.20
CA ARG A 121 10.05 -22.83 8.12
C ARG A 121 9.79 -21.66 7.17
N LEU A 122 10.89 -21.06 6.74
CA LEU A 122 10.93 -20.15 5.61
C LEU A 122 11.36 -20.94 4.37
N TYR A 123 10.85 -20.52 3.22
CA TYR A 123 11.17 -21.08 1.91
C TYR A 123 11.47 -19.93 0.97
N TRP A 124 12.58 -20.00 0.24
CA TRP A 124 12.94 -18.95 -0.73
C TRP A 124 13.46 -19.53 -2.03
N THR A 125 13.25 -18.78 -3.11
CA THR A 125 13.88 -19.02 -4.40
C THR A 125 15.20 -18.27 -4.47
N ASP A 126 16.22 -18.90 -5.06
CA ASP A 126 17.53 -18.28 -5.29
C ASP A 126 17.99 -18.57 -6.72
N TRP A 127 18.39 -17.53 -7.45
CA TRP A 127 18.75 -17.63 -8.87
C TRP A 127 20.03 -18.40 -9.11
N ASP A 128 21.03 -18.24 -8.24
CA ASP A 128 22.33 -18.89 -8.40
C ASP A 128 22.35 -20.32 -7.87
N HIS A 129 21.42 -20.67 -6.97
CA HIS A 129 21.19 -22.07 -6.56
C HIS A 129 20.26 -22.81 -7.50
N GLU A 130 19.60 -22.11 -8.41
CA GLU A 130 18.64 -22.67 -9.37
C GLU A 130 17.61 -23.57 -8.67
N GLY A 131 16.96 -23.04 -7.64
CA GLY A 131 16.03 -23.83 -6.86
C GLY A 131 15.33 -23.14 -5.70
N VAL A 132 14.74 -23.97 -4.84
CA VAL A 132 14.05 -23.57 -3.63
C VAL A 132 14.82 -24.11 -2.43
N LEU A 133 15.15 -23.25 -1.50
CA LEU A 133 15.77 -23.59 -0.23
C LEU A 133 14.81 -23.35 0.92
N SER A 134 15.11 -23.92 2.08
CA SER A 134 14.33 -23.76 3.29
C SER A 134 15.19 -23.71 4.54
N VAL A 135 14.77 -22.95 5.55
CA VAL A 135 15.45 -22.77 6.84
C VAL A 135 14.44 -22.70 7.98
N ASN A 136 14.82 -23.10 9.19
CA ASN A 136 13.98 -22.89 10.38
C ASN A 136 13.91 -21.38 10.73
N LYS A 137 12.69 -20.86 10.93
CA LYS A 137 12.42 -19.42 11.11
C LYS A 137 12.85 -18.87 12.47
N PHE A 138 13.10 -19.73 13.45
CA PHE A 138 13.43 -19.35 14.83
C PHE A 138 14.93 -19.33 15.10
N ASN A 139 15.65 -20.35 14.62
CA ASN A 139 17.06 -20.53 14.93
C ASN A 139 18.01 -20.39 13.72
N GLY A 140 17.48 -20.24 12.51
CA GLY A 140 18.32 -20.12 11.30
C GLY A 140 19.04 -21.41 10.89
N GLY A 141 18.76 -22.52 11.58
CA GLY A 141 19.37 -23.81 11.35
C GLY A 141 18.63 -24.66 10.32
N GLU A 142 19.21 -25.84 10.05
CA GLU A 142 18.65 -26.84 9.14
C GLU A 142 18.32 -26.30 7.74
N VAL A 143 19.27 -25.60 7.14
CA VAL A 143 19.16 -25.17 5.74
C VAL A 143 19.09 -26.41 4.86
N LYS A 144 18.03 -26.53 4.06
CA LYS A 144 17.77 -27.66 3.17
C LYS A 144 17.45 -27.16 1.77
N THR A 145 17.91 -27.89 0.75
CA THR A 145 17.45 -27.70 -0.62
C THR A 145 16.16 -28.50 -0.80
N VAL A 146 15.06 -27.82 -1.07
CA VAL A 146 13.73 -28.43 -1.28
C VAL A 146 13.55 -28.85 -2.73
N MET A 147 14.07 -28.03 -3.65
CA MET A 147 14.00 -28.26 -5.08
C MET A 147 15.27 -27.69 -5.72
N ASN A 148 15.81 -28.39 -6.71
CA ASN A 148 16.97 -27.98 -7.49
C ASN A 148 16.69 -28.13 -9.00
N GLY A 149 17.59 -27.59 -9.83
CA GLY A 149 17.48 -27.70 -11.28
C GLY A 149 16.35 -26.86 -11.88
N VAL A 150 16.00 -25.75 -11.23
CA VAL A 150 15.04 -24.76 -11.71
C VAL A 150 15.81 -23.46 -11.98
N PRO A 151 16.30 -23.24 -13.21
CA PRO A 151 17.03 -22.01 -13.55
C PRO A 151 16.13 -20.78 -13.44
N GLY A 152 16.64 -19.70 -12.84
CA GLY A 152 15.90 -18.44 -12.68
C GLY A 152 14.54 -18.58 -11.98
N PRO A 153 14.45 -19.28 -10.83
CA PRO A 153 13.19 -19.48 -10.15
C PRO A 153 12.64 -18.13 -9.67
N MET A 154 11.40 -17.84 -10.07
CA MET A 154 10.75 -16.57 -9.74
C MET A 154 10.08 -16.66 -8.37
N THR A 155 8.78 -16.98 -8.33
CA THR A 155 8.02 -16.98 -7.08
C THR A 155 7.85 -18.36 -6.49
N VAL A 156 7.89 -18.44 -5.16
CA VAL A 156 7.43 -19.60 -4.39
C VAL A 156 6.25 -19.19 -3.52
N ARG A 157 5.24 -20.04 -3.44
CA ARG A 157 4.03 -19.85 -2.63
C ARG A 157 3.62 -21.16 -1.98
N ILE A 158 3.06 -21.04 -0.78
CA ILE A 158 2.51 -22.17 -0.04
C ILE A 158 1.06 -22.36 -0.48
N PHE A 159 0.73 -23.58 -0.88
CA PHE A 159 -0.64 -23.97 -1.22
C PHE A 159 -1.21 -24.82 -0.08
N HIS A 160 -1.79 -24.16 0.92
CA HIS A 160 -2.39 -24.82 2.08
C HIS A 160 -3.47 -23.94 2.71
N GLN A 161 -4.55 -24.53 3.23
CA GLN A 161 -5.65 -23.78 3.85
C GLN A 161 -5.17 -22.93 5.03
N MET A 162 -4.25 -23.43 5.86
CA MET A 162 -3.73 -22.66 7.01
C MET A 162 -2.85 -21.47 6.60
N ALA A 163 -2.39 -21.39 5.34
CA ALA A 163 -1.72 -20.20 4.82
C ALA A 163 -2.71 -19.06 4.51
N GLN A 164 -4.02 -19.34 4.50
CA GLN A 164 -5.11 -18.38 4.34
C GLN A 164 -6.13 -18.58 5.48
N PRO A 165 -5.83 -18.11 6.70
CA PRO A 165 -6.68 -18.36 7.87
C PRO A 165 -8.10 -17.85 7.64
N ASN A 166 -9.09 -18.66 8.03
CA ASN A 166 -10.48 -18.25 8.04
C ASN A 166 -10.66 -17.08 9.02
N HIS A 167 -11.23 -15.99 8.54
CA HIS A 167 -11.59 -14.82 9.34
C HIS A 167 -12.86 -14.20 8.77
N THR A 168 -13.61 -13.47 9.59
CA THR A 168 -14.78 -12.73 9.12
C THR A 168 -14.31 -11.63 8.18
N ASN A 169 -14.88 -11.57 6.98
CA ASN A 169 -14.52 -10.55 6.03
C ASN A 169 -15.13 -9.21 6.49
N LYS A 170 -14.26 -8.20 6.67
CA LYS A 170 -14.64 -6.86 7.13
C LYS A 170 -15.63 -6.16 6.18
N CYS A 171 -15.74 -6.66 4.96
CA CYS A 171 -16.61 -6.16 3.91
C CYS A 171 -17.94 -6.93 3.76
N ASP A 172 -18.25 -7.99 4.52
CA ASP A 172 -19.44 -8.82 4.28
C ASP A 172 -20.77 -8.04 4.27
N MET A 173 -20.86 -6.94 5.02
CA MET A 173 -22.06 -6.09 5.11
C MET A 173 -21.80 -4.67 4.56
N HIS A 174 -20.90 -4.53 3.58
CA HIS A 174 -20.52 -3.23 3.05
C HIS A 174 -21.65 -2.53 2.28
N LYS A 175 -21.67 -1.20 2.33
CA LYS A 175 -22.55 -0.35 1.51
C LYS A 175 -21.81 0.39 0.39
N CYS A 176 -20.56 0.00 0.13
CA CYS A 176 -19.74 0.60 -0.92
C CYS A 176 -20.30 0.32 -2.31
N ASP A 177 -20.32 1.36 -3.14
CA ASP A 177 -20.81 1.31 -4.52
C ASP A 177 -19.86 0.55 -5.46
N HIS A 178 -18.55 0.79 -5.35
CA HIS A 178 -17.53 0.12 -6.18
C HIS A 178 -16.66 -0.85 -5.37
N LEU A 179 -15.71 -0.35 -4.59
CA LEU A 179 -14.74 -1.18 -3.87
C LEU A 179 -14.99 -1.10 -2.36
N CYS A 180 -14.86 -2.22 -1.66
CA CYS A 180 -14.73 -2.26 -0.21
C CYS A 180 -13.34 -2.73 0.17
N LEU A 181 -12.61 -1.91 0.93
CA LEU A 181 -11.22 -2.15 1.29
C LEU A 181 -11.08 -2.27 2.82
N PRO A 182 -10.49 -3.36 3.34
CA PRO A 182 -10.26 -3.53 4.77
C PRO A 182 -9.42 -2.39 5.36
N ARG A 183 -9.88 -1.80 6.48
CA ARG A 183 -9.05 -0.85 7.24
C ARG A 183 -8.04 -1.58 8.10
N ALA A 184 -6.90 -0.92 8.30
CA ALA A 184 -5.91 -1.33 9.27
C ALA A 184 -6.53 -1.37 10.68
N HIS A 185 -6.42 -2.51 11.34
CA HIS A 185 -6.84 -2.68 12.72
C HIS A 185 -5.71 -3.37 13.48
N ILE A 186 -4.78 -2.56 14.01
CA ILE A 186 -3.70 -3.04 14.87
C ILE A 186 -3.80 -2.32 16.20
N LYS A 187 -3.93 -3.07 17.30
CA LYS A 187 -3.87 -2.51 18.66
C LYS A 187 -2.49 -1.87 18.84
N LYS A 188 -2.41 -0.55 19.01
CA LYS A 188 -1.15 0.10 19.39
C LYS A 188 -0.79 -0.39 20.78
N SER A 189 0.31 -1.14 20.90
CA SER A 189 0.88 -1.48 22.20
C SER A 189 1.23 -0.17 22.93
N ASN A 190 0.53 0.13 24.02
CA ASN A 190 0.80 1.23 24.98
C ASN A 190 -0.03 2.53 24.86
N VAL A 191 -1.21 2.51 24.25
CA VAL A 191 -2.19 3.58 24.49
C VAL A 191 -3.42 2.92 25.08
N GLU A 192 -3.76 3.28 26.32
CA GLU A 192 -5.06 2.95 26.92
C GLU A 192 -6.14 3.38 25.93
N ASP A 193 -7.04 2.45 25.65
CA ASP A 193 -8.05 2.52 24.60
C ASP A 193 -8.92 3.79 24.70
N GLU A 194 -8.49 4.90 24.07
CA GLU A 194 -9.45 5.75 23.36
C GLU A 194 -9.85 4.98 22.11
N VAL A 195 -10.77 4.03 22.32
CA VAL A 195 -11.49 3.38 21.24
C VAL A 195 -12.16 4.50 20.46
N LEU A 196 -11.60 4.87 19.30
CA LEU A 196 -12.37 5.53 18.26
C LEU A 196 -13.34 4.48 17.70
N SER A 197 -14.33 4.13 18.53
CA SER A 197 -15.38 3.13 18.35
C SER A 197 -16.37 3.51 17.24
N SER A 198 -16.11 4.59 16.53
CA SER A 198 -16.93 5.13 15.46
C SER A 198 -16.41 4.81 14.05
N GLU A 199 -15.22 4.22 13.91
CA GLU A 199 -14.68 3.92 12.59
C GLU A 199 -15.08 2.51 12.10
N LEU A 200 -15.70 2.47 10.92
CA LEU A 200 -16.04 1.22 10.22
C LEU A 200 -14.77 0.39 9.96
N PRO A 201 -14.83 -0.95 10.00
CA PRO A 201 -13.68 -1.83 9.75
C PRO A 201 -13.22 -1.86 8.29
N TYR A 202 -13.83 -1.03 7.43
CA TYR A 202 -13.55 -0.92 6.01
C TYR A 202 -13.69 0.54 5.53
N SER A 203 -13.10 0.83 4.38
CA SER A 203 -13.28 2.06 3.61
C SER A 203 -13.82 1.72 2.24
N CYS A 204 -14.67 2.59 1.69
CA CYS A 204 -15.08 2.47 0.30
C CYS A 204 -14.04 3.11 -0.63
N GLY A 205 -13.80 2.45 -1.75
CA GLY A 205 -12.95 2.92 -2.83
C GLY A 205 -13.73 3.04 -4.14
N CYS A 206 -13.26 3.89 -5.04
CA CYS A 206 -13.88 4.09 -6.35
C CYS A 206 -12.96 3.63 -7.47
N ASP A 207 -13.59 3.14 -8.53
CA ASP A 207 -12.92 2.81 -9.78
C ASP A 207 -12.25 4.05 -10.41
N MET A 208 -11.27 3.82 -11.28
CA MET A 208 -10.57 4.90 -11.98
C MET A 208 -11.55 5.79 -12.76
N GLY A 209 -11.44 7.11 -12.59
CA GLY A 209 -12.34 8.10 -13.20
C GLY A 209 -13.60 8.41 -12.39
N PHE A 210 -13.72 7.86 -11.18
CA PHE A 210 -14.79 8.15 -10.23
C PHE A 210 -14.22 8.67 -8.90
N LEU A 211 -14.94 9.60 -8.28
CA LEU A 211 -14.61 10.15 -6.97
C LEU A 211 -15.61 9.67 -5.92
N LEU A 212 -15.08 9.42 -4.72
CA LEU A 212 -15.88 9.01 -3.57
C LEU A 212 -16.69 10.19 -3.04
N SER A 213 -18.00 10.02 -2.97
CA SER A 213 -18.99 10.94 -2.41
C SER A 213 -19.74 10.25 -1.27
N ASP A 214 -20.08 11.00 -0.21
CA ASP A 214 -20.79 10.50 0.97
C ASP A 214 -20.17 9.24 1.60
N LEU A 215 -18.83 9.10 1.52
CA LEU A 215 -18.04 7.96 2.02
C LEU A 215 -18.38 6.58 1.43
N THR A 216 -19.38 6.47 0.55
CA THR A 216 -19.93 5.18 0.08
C THR A 216 -20.25 5.14 -1.41
N LYS A 217 -20.61 6.27 -2.02
CA LYS A 217 -21.03 6.37 -3.42
C LYS A 217 -19.89 6.82 -4.31
N CYS A 218 -19.89 6.40 -5.58
CA CYS A 218 -18.89 6.82 -6.55
C CYS A 218 -19.52 7.64 -7.66
N LEU A 219 -19.09 8.89 -7.82
CA LEU A 219 -19.58 9.80 -8.86
C LEU A 219 -18.52 9.97 -9.96
N PRO A 220 -18.90 10.04 -11.24
CA PRO A 220 -17.95 10.30 -12.32
C PRO A 220 -17.23 11.63 -12.10
N GLU A 221 -15.92 11.68 -12.32
CA GLU A 221 -15.11 12.91 -12.18
C GLU A 221 -15.68 14.08 -13.01
N ASN A 222 -16.14 13.79 -14.24
CA ASN A 222 -16.74 14.78 -15.14
C ASN A 222 -18.12 15.29 -14.66
N GLY A 223 -18.81 14.54 -13.78
CA GLY A 223 -20.10 14.92 -13.24
C GLY A 223 -20.02 15.95 -12.11
N LEU A 224 -18.94 15.92 -11.33
CA LEU A 224 -18.72 16.85 -10.21
C LEU A 224 -18.39 18.27 -10.70
N VAL A 225 -17.67 18.40 -11.82
CA VAL A 225 -17.45 19.71 -12.48
C VAL A 225 -18.79 20.35 -12.86
N ASN A 226 -19.74 19.56 -13.38
CA ASN A 226 -21.06 20.05 -13.77
C ASN A 226 -21.96 20.37 -12.56
N LEU A 227 -21.85 19.63 -11.46
CA LEU A 227 -22.59 19.90 -10.21
C LEU A 227 -22.10 21.18 -9.54
N VAL A 228 -20.78 21.39 -9.44
CA VAL A 228 -20.19 22.64 -8.94
C VAL A 228 -20.55 23.81 -9.86
N ALA A 229 -20.49 23.62 -11.19
CA ALA A 229 -20.93 24.64 -12.14
C ALA A 229 -22.43 24.96 -12.00
N GLN A 230 -23.27 23.97 -11.68
CA GLN A 230 -24.70 24.15 -11.44
C GLN A 230 -24.99 24.91 -10.14
N GLU A 231 -24.32 24.61 -9.03
CA GLU A 231 -24.45 25.38 -7.78
C GLU A 231 -24.01 26.84 -7.97
N ILE A 232 -22.90 27.08 -8.67
CA ILE A 232 -22.44 28.43 -9.02
C ILE A 232 -23.47 29.17 -9.90
N SER A 233 -24.11 28.47 -10.85
CA SER A 233 -25.17 29.04 -11.69
C SER A 233 -26.49 29.25 -10.96
N GLY A 234 -26.72 28.53 -9.86
CA GLY A 234 -27.90 28.64 -9.01
C GLY A 234 -27.86 29.83 -8.06
N GLU A 235 -26.67 30.28 -7.68
CA GLU A 235 -26.47 31.48 -6.85
C GLU A 235 -26.43 32.79 -7.66
N SER A 236 -26.33 32.73 -8.99
CA SER A 236 -26.21 33.92 -9.85
C SER A 236 -27.55 34.58 -10.21
N ASN A 237 -28.44 34.78 -9.23
CA ASN A 237 -29.68 35.54 -9.39
C ASN A 237 -29.77 36.70 -8.39
N SER A 238 -28.72 37.50 -8.31
CA SER A 238 -28.86 38.91 -7.91
C SER A 238 -27.95 39.77 -8.76
N SER A 239 -28.56 40.58 -9.61
CA SER A 239 -27.91 41.65 -10.35
C SER A 239 -27.41 42.70 -9.35
N ASP A 240 -26.13 42.63 -8.98
CA ASP A 240 -25.35 43.82 -8.66
C ASP A 240 -23.84 43.48 -8.67
N HIS A 241 -23.14 44.13 -9.59
CA HIS A 241 -21.73 44.47 -9.58
C HIS A 241 -20.72 43.46 -9.01
N ALA A 242 -20.13 42.68 -9.92
CA ALA A 242 -18.72 42.28 -9.99
C ALA A 242 -17.87 42.46 -8.70
N LEU A 243 -17.98 41.55 -7.74
CA LEU A 243 -16.94 41.33 -6.72
C LEU A 243 -16.99 39.88 -6.20
N PHE A 244 -15.89 39.14 -6.45
CA PHE A 244 -15.44 37.91 -5.76
C PHE A 244 -16.33 36.65 -5.96
N ILE A 245 -15.85 35.40 -5.93
CA ILE A 245 -14.82 34.79 -5.09
C ILE A 245 -14.15 33.61 -5.85
N PHE A 246 -12.81 33.57 -5.86
CA PHE A 246 -12.04 32.35 -6.11
C PHE A 246 -12.13 31.46 -4.87
N PHE A 247 -12.77 30.29 -4.95
CA PHE A 247 -12.59 29.23 -3.96
C PHE A 247 -11.74 28.12 -4.58
N ILE A 248 -10.42 28.26 -4.47
CA ILE A 248 -9.53 27.09 -4.41
C ILE A 248 -9.29 26.86 -2.93
N CYS A 249 -9.60 25.65 -2.49
CA CYS A 249 -9.44 25.16 -1.13
C CYS A 249 -7.97 25.32 -0.68
N GLY A 250 -7.70 26.35 0.11
CA GLY A 250 -6.41 26.59 0.75
C GLY A 250 -6.65 26.97 2.21
N LEU A 251 -6.19 26.12 3.13
CA LEU A 251 -6.22 26.33 4.57
C LEU A 251 -5.70 27.73 4.93
N ILE A 252 -6.55 28.54 5.56
CA ILE A 252 -6.15 29.78 6.23
C ILE A 252 -5.63 29.39 7.63
N VAL A 253 -4.31 29.35 7.79
CA VAL A 253 -3.67 29.47 9.10
C VAL A 253 -2.81 30.73 9.07
N SER A 254 -3.29 31.75 9.79
CA SER A 254 -2.52 32.89 10.31
C SER A 254 -1.41 33.47 9.40
N GLY A 255 -1.77 34.44 8.56
CA GLY A 255 -0.96 35.65 8.42
C GLY A 255 0.40 35.55 7.72
N THR A 256 0.53 34.82 6.61
CA THR A 256 1.61 35.07 5.62
C THR A 256 1.14 34.67 4.22
N LEU A 257 1.20 35.59 3.26
CA LEU A 257 0.84 35.34 1.87
C LEU A 257 1.99 34.55 1.20
N VAL A 258 1.82 33.24 1.00
CA VAL A 258 2.74 32.44 0.16
C VAL A 258 2.16 32.41 -1.25
N THR A 259 2.81 33.09 -2.18
CA THR A 259 2.50 33.00 -3.60
C THR A 259 3.06 31.69 -4.17
N VAL A 260 2.19 30.74 -4.52
CA VAL A 260 2.57 29.58 -5.33
C VAL A 260 2.44 29.97 -6.79
N SER A 261 3.58 30.26 -7.43
CA SER A 261 3.67 30.50 -8.87
C SER A 261 3.51 29.17 -9.61
N PHE A 262 2.39 28.98 -10.32
CA PHE A 262 2.28 27.97 -11.36
C PHE A 262 2.83 28.54 -12.67
N GLN A 263 4.06 28.17 -12.98
CA GLN A 263 4.68 28.44 -14.27
C GLN A 263 4.14 27.41 -15.29
N HIS A 264 3.58 27.90 -16.39
CA HIS A 264 2.98 27.19 -17.55
C HIS A 264 1.45 27.05 -17.56
N PHE A 265 0.75 28.17 -17.79
CA PHE A 265 -0.41 28.18 -18.69
C PHE A 265 -0.49 29.55 -19.38
N VAL A 266 -0.10 29.61 -20.65
CA VAL A 266 -0.34 30.76 -21.52
C VAL A 266 -1.68 30.54 -22.19
N PHE A 267 -2.73 31.25 -21.75
CA PHE A 267 -3.94 31.42 -22.55
C PHE A 267 -3.83 32.73 -23.32
N LEU A 268 -3.61 32.60 -24.63
CA LEU A 268 -3.81 33.67 -25.62
C LEU A 268 -5.32 33.90 -25.78
N LEU A 269 -5.82 35.01 -25.24
CA LEU A 269 -7.13 35.56 -25.64
C LEU A 269 -6.88 36.68 -26.65
N SER A 270 -7.04 36.35 -27.93
CA SER A 270 -7.14 37.32 -29.02
C SER A 270 -8.56 37.91 -29.00
N PHE A 271 -8.68 39.20 -28.70
CA PHE A 271 -9.92 39.94 -28.93
C PHE A 271 -10.03 40.23 -30.43
N TYR A 272 -10.95 39.54 -31.11
CA TYR A 272 -11.49 39.99 -32.39
C TYR A 272 -12.69 40.88 -32.13
N ASN A 273 -12.66 42.08 -32.73
CA ASN A 273 -13.67 43.12 -32.74
C ASN A 273 -15.07 42.63 -33.14
N TYR A 274 -16.13 43.31 -32.71
CA TYR A 274 -17.03 44.06 -33.62
C TYR A 274 -18.02 44.96 -32.85
N PHE A 275 -18.01 46.24 -33.25
CA PHE A 275 -18.87 47.40 -32.93
C PHE A 275 -18.85 48.01 -31.52
#